data_AF-A0A560K1Z4-F1
#
_entry.id   AF-A0A560K1Z4-F1
#
_cell.length_a   1.000
_cell.length_b   1.000
_cell.length_c   1.000
_cell.angle_alpha   90.00
_cell.angle_beta   90.00
_cell.angle_gamma   90.00
#
_symmetry.space_group_name_H-M   'P 1'
#
loop_
_entity.id
_entity.type
_entity.pdbx_description
1 polymer ?
#
loop_
_entity_poly.entity_id
_entity_poly.type
_entity_poly.pdbx_seq_one_letter_code
_entity_poly.pdbx_strand_id
1 'polypeptide(L)'
;MFTLKLEADLRDQFMAEAEAVHRPASQIVRDFMRDFVRQRQEAREHDAWFRAQVEQGLRESDDPSVARIPHEQVKADWHLQRAELLKRALRLANED
;
A
#
# COMPACT_ATOMS: atom_id res chain seq x y z
N MET A 1 10.72 -27.49 -10.70
CA MET A 1 10.52 -27.22 -12.13
C MET A 1 9.05 -26.92 -12.34
N PHE A 2 8.72 -25.76 -12.93
CA PHE A 2 7.36 -25.33 -13.23
C PHE A 2 7.26 -25.11 -14.74
N THR A 3 6.24 -25.64 -15.38
CA THR A 3 6.02 -25.51 -16.83
C THR A 3 4.80 -24.64 -17.07
N LEU A 4 5.01 -23.47 -17.68
CA LEU A 4 3.95 -22.56 -18.09
C LEU A 4 3.67 -22.75 -19.59
N LYS A 5 2.41 -22.76 -19.98
CA LYS A 5 2.02 -22.70 -21.38
C LYS A 5 1.92 -21.24 -21.79
N LEU A 6 2.69 -20.84 -22.80
CA LEU A 6 2.62 -19.52 -23.42
C LEU A 6 2.35 -19.71 -24.92
N GLU A 7 1.62 -18.76 -25.49
CA GLU A 7 1.53 -18.63 -26.93
C GLU A 7 2.92 -18.32 -27.51
N ALA A 8 3.21 -18.85 -28.69
CA ALA A 8 4.54 -18.77 -29.30
C ALA A 8 4.98 -17.31 -29.48
N ASP A 9 4.10 -16.46 -30.01
CA ASP A 9 4.37 -15.05 -30.26
C ASP A 9 4.68 -14.29 -28.97
N LEU A 10 3.93 -14.56 -27.90
CA LEU A 10 4.16 -13.92 -26.60
C LEU A 10 5.49 -14.36 -25.97
N ARG A 11 5.84 -15.64 -26.09
CA ARG A 11 7.14 -16.15 -25.62
C ARG A 11 8.28 -15.43 -26.35
N ASP A 12 8.18 -15.32 -27.67
CA ASP A 12 9.26 -14.77 -28.49
C ASP A 12 9.47 -13.28 -28.20
N GLN A 13 8.38 -12.51 -28.06
CA GLN A 13 8.44 -11.11 -27.61
C GLN A 13 9.05 -10.98 -26.22
N PHE A 14 8.61 -11.81 -25.26
CA PHE A 14 9.14 -11.77 -23.90
C PHE A 14 10.64 -12.07 -23.84
N MET A 15 11.11 -13.03 -24.63
CA MET A 15 12.54 -13.37 -24.70
C MET A 15 13.38 -12.24 -25.32
N ALA A 16 12.89 -11.62 -26.39
CA ALA A 16 13.55 -10.48 -27.04
C ALA A 16 13.69 -9.29 -26.08
N GLU A 17 12.64 -8.94 -25.34
CA GLU A 17 12.68 -7.87 -24.36
C GLU A 17 13.59 -8.21 -23.16
N ALA A 18 13.55 -9.46 -22.68
CA ALA A 18 14.43 -9.91 -21.59
C ALA A 18 15.92 -9.80 -21.98
N GLU A 19 16.26 -10.14 -23.23
CA GLU A 19 17.60 -9.99 -23.79
C GLU A 19 18.00 -8.51 -23.91
N ALA A 20 17.09 -7.65 -24.40
CA ALA A 20 17.33 -6.21 -24.56
C ALA A 20 17.63 -5.52 -23.23
N VAL A 21 16.99 -5.95 -22.14
CA VAL A 21 17.28 -5.44 -20.78
C VAL A 21 18.39 -6.23 -20.06
N HIS A 22 19.02 -7.19 -20.72
CA HIS A 22 20.07 -8.08 -20.18
C HIS A 22 19.67 -8.78 -18.89
N ARG A 23 18.41 -9.20 -18.77
CA ARG A 23 17.91 -9.93 -17.60
C ARG A 23 17.47 -11.34 -17.99
N PRO A 24 17.79 -12.37 -17.20
CA PRO A 24 17.27 -13.70 -17.44
C PRO A 24 15.73 -13.72 -17.38
N ALA A 25 15.10 -14.26 -18.42
CA ALA A 25 13.64 -14.43 -18.51
C ALA A 25 13.04 -15.09 -17.24
N SER A 26 13.74 -16.09 -16.69
CA SER A 26 13.32 -16.79 -15.47
C SER A 26 13.35 -15.91 -14.21
N GLN A 27 14.25 -14.92 -14.16
CA GLN A 27 14.29 -13.96 -13.06
C GLN A 27 13.11 -13.00 -13.14
N ILE A 28 12.80 -12.48 -14.34
CA ILE A 28 11.65 -11.59 -14.56
C ILE A 28 10.35 -12.29 -14.18
N VAL A 29 10.16 -13.55 -14.60
CA VAL A 29 8.97 -14.34 -14.23
C VAL A 29 8.88 -14.54 -12.71
N ARG A 30 10.01 -14.80 -12.04
CA ARG A 30 10.02 -14.97 -10.58
C ARG A 30 9.64 -13.70 -9.84
N ASP A 31 10.14 -12.55 -10.29
CA ASP A 31 9.81 -11.25 -9.71
C ASP A 31 8.33 -10.95 -9.91
N PHE A 32 7.83 -11.14 -11.14
CA PHE A 32 6.40 -11.00 -11.45
C PHE A 32 5.52 -11.90 -10.58
N MET A 33 5.90 -13.16 -10.40
CA MET A 33 5.18 -14.08 -9.51
C MET A 33 5.17 -13.60 -8.06
N ARG A 34 6.30 -13.10 -7.56
CA ARG A 34 6.41 -12.59 -6.18
C ARG A 34 5.55 -11.35 -5.98
N ASP A 35 5.56 -10.44 -6.95
CA ASP A 35 4.74 -9.24 -6.95
C ASP A 35 3.25 -9.58 -7.04
N PHE A 36 2.87 -10.54 -7.89
CA PHE A 36 1.49 -11.02 -7.98
C PHE A 36 1.02 -11.60 -6.65
N VAL A 37 1.81 -12.48 -6.02
CA VAL A 37 1.45 -13.08 -4.73
C VAL A 37 1.29 -12.01 -3.65
N ARG A 38 2.26 -11.08 -3.55
CA ARG A 38 2.22 -9.98 -2.58
C ARG A 38 0.96 -9.13 -2.76
N GLN A 39 0.70 -8.65 -3.98
CA GLN A 39 -0.50 -7.84 -4.27
C GLN A 39 -1.80 -8.58 -3.94
N ARG A 40 -1.88 -9.89 -4.22
CA ARG A 40 -3.07 -10.69 -3.90
C ARG A 40 -3.25 -10.92 -2.40
N GLN A 41 -2.16 -11.05 -1.65
CA GLN A 41 -2.21 -11.15 -0.19
C GLN A 41 -2.63 -9.82 0.42
N GLU A 42 -1.95 -8.72 0.05
CA GLU A 42 -2.26 -7.37 0.51
C GLU A 42 -3.72 -7.00 0.22
N ALA A 43 -4.24 -7.28 -0.97
CA ALA A 43 -5.64 -7.00 -1.29
C ALA A 43 -6.62 -7.77 -0.39
N ARG A 44 -6.35 -9.05 -0.10
CA ARG A 44 -7.21 -9.88 0.76
C ARG A 44 -7.15 -9.42 2.22
N GLU A 45 -5.95 -9.14 2.71
CA GLU A 45 -5.73 -8.67 4.08
C GLU A 45 -6.32 -7.27 4.27
N HIS A 46 -6.11 -6.38 3.31
CA HIS A 46 -6.68 -5.04 3.31
C HIS A 46 -8.21 -5.09 3.30
N ASP A 47 -8.83 -5.92 2.45
CA ASP A 47 -10.29 -6.05 2.41
C ASP A 47 -10.86 -6.54 3.75
N ALA A 48 -10.23 -7.53 4.37
CA ALA A 48 -10.66 -8.06 5.67
C ALA A 48 -10.49 -7.02 6.78
N TRP A 49 -9.33 -6.37 6.85
CA TRP A 49 -9.05 -5.29 7.78
C TRP A 49 -10.02 -4.12 7.60
N PHE A 50 -10.24 -3.68 6.36
CA PHE A 50 -11.10 -2.54 6.03
C PHE A 50 -12.55 -2.80 6.47
N ARG A 51 -13.09 -4.00 6.20
CA ARG A 51 -14.43 -4.38 6.67
C ARG A 51 -14.54 -4.35 8.18
N ALA A 52 -13.52 -4.84 8.91
CA ALA A 52 -13.50 -4.80 10.36
C ALA A 52 -13.47 -3.35 10.90
N GLN A 53 -12.70 -2.46 10.27
CA GLN A 53 -12.67 -1.04 10.63
C GLN A 53 -14.02 -0.35 10.38
N VAL A 54 -14.67 -0.62 9.24
CA VAL A 54 -16.00 -0.08 8.94
C VAL A 54 -17.04 -0.57 9.94
N GLU A 55 -17.05 -1.88 10.25
CA GLU A 55 -17.97 -2.44 11.23
C GLU A 55 -17.76 -1.84 12.63
N GLN A 56 -16.50 -1.64 13.03
CA GLN A 56 -16.18 -0.95 14.28
C GLN A 56 -16.71 0.48 14.28
N GLY A 57 -16.46 1.26 13.22
CA GLY A 57 -16.94 2.64 13.12
C GLY A 57 -18.47 2.75 13.15
N LEU A 58 -19.18 1.81 12.51
CA LEU A 58 -20.65 1.73 12.59
C LEU A 58 -21.11 1.45 14.03
N ARG A 59 -20.51 0.45 14.70
CA ARG A 59 -20.83 0.13 16.10
C ARG A 59 -20.60 1.32 17.03
N GLU A 60 -19.48 2.01 16.89
CA GLU A 60 -19.15 3.20 17.70
C GLU A 60 -20.07 4.38 17.40
N SER A 61 -20.47 4.56 16.13
CA SER A 61 -21.43 5.61 15.75
C SER A 61 -22.80 5.42 16.38
N ASP A 62 -23.26 4.16 16.41
CA ASP A 62 -24.57 3.77 16.94
C ASP A 62 -24.60 3.72 18.48
N ASP A 63 -23.44 3.60 19.14
CA ASP A 63 -23.31 3.57 20.60
C ASP A 63 -23.33 5.01 21.19
N PRO A 64 -24.40 5.41 21.90
CA PRO A 64 -24.49 6.75 22.48
C PRO A 64 -23.52 6.96 23.67
N SER A 65 -22.91 5.90 24.20
CA SER A 65 -21.90 6.00 25.27
C SER A 65 -20.52 6.40 24.73
N VAL A 66 -20.29 6.29 23.42
CA VAL A 66 -19.06 6.73 22.78
C VAL A 66 -19.04 8.26 22.70
N ALA A 67 -18.04 8.87 23.34
CA ALA A 67 -17.86 10.31 23.35
C ALA A 67 -17.57 10.84 21.95
N ARG A 68 -18.42 11.75 21.46
CA ARG A 68 -18.25 12.41 20.16
C ARG A 68 -17.34 13.62 20.30
N ILE A 69 -16.41 13.77 19.36
CA ILE A 69 -15.50 14.92 19.31
C ILE A 69 -16.09 15.97 18.34
N PRO A 70 -16.26 17.24 18.77
CA PRO A 70 -16.69 18.31 17.89
C PRO A 70 -15.70 18.55 16.74
N HIS A 71 -16.23 18.90 15.56
CA HIS A 71 -15.41 19.18 14.37
C HIS A 71 -14.30 20.20 14.64
N GLU A 72 -14.64 21.31 15.30
CA GLU A 72 -13.69 22.39 15.62
C GLU A 72 -12.53 21.92 16.50
N GLN A 73 -12.79 21.01 17.43
CA GLN A 73 -11.75 20.45 18.29
C GLN A 73 -10.79 19.57 17.47
N VAL A 74 -11.32 18.70 16.59
CA VAL A 74 -10.50 17.90 15.67
C VAL A 74 -9.63 18.81 14.81
N LYS A 75 -10.19 19.90 14.26
CA LYS A 75 -9.46 20.87 13.44
C LYS A 75 -8.31 21.52 14.22
N ALA A 76 -8.58 21.99 15.44
CA ALA A 76 -7.57 22.60 16.29
C ALA A 76 -6.40 21.64 16.58
N ASP A 77 -6.71 20.39 16.91
CA ASP A 77 -5.69 19.36 17.20
C ASP A 77 -4.78 19.11 15.99
N TRP A 78 -5.36 18.97 14.79
CA TRP A 78 -4.58 18.82 13.56
C TRP A 78 -3.72 20.05 13.22
N HIS A 79 -4.22 21.26 13.49
CA HIS A 79 -3.44 22.49 13.32
C HIS A 79 -2.22 22.50 14.25
N LEU A 80 -2.38 22.09 15.50
CA LEU A 80 -1.28 21.98 16.47
C LEU A 80 -0.26 20.92 16.04
N GLN A 81 -0.73 19.72 15.69
CA GLN A 81 0.15 18.63 15.24
C GLN A 81 0.97 19.05 14.02
N ARG A 82 0.34 19.68 13.03
CA ARG A 82 1.03 20.18 11.83
C ARG A 82 2.10 21.23 12.19
N ALA A 83 1.78 22.17 13.08
CA ALA A 83 2.74 23.19 13.50
C ALA A 83 3.99 22.58 14.16
N GLU A 84 3.81 21.56 15.00
CA GLU A 84 4.92 20.85 15.64
C GLU A 84 5.77 20.05 14.65
N LEU A 85 5.14 19.37 13.69
CA LEU A 85 5.88 18.67 12.62
C LEU A 85 6.72 19.64 11.79
N LEU A 86 6.19 20.82 11.46
CA LEU A 86 6.93 21.85 10.73
C LEU A 86 8.11 22.40 11.53
N LYS A 87 7.94 22.64 12.84
CA LYS A 87 9.06 23.05 13.71
C LYS A 87 10.17 22.01 13.73
N ARG A 88 9.83 20.73 13.79
CA ARG A 88 10.81 19.63 13.76
C ARG A 88 11.55 19.57 12.43
N ALA A 89 10.83 19.66 11.32
CA ALA A 89 11.43 19.67 9.99
C ALA A 89 12.39 20.86 9.81
N LEU A 90 12.00 22.04 10.29
CA LEU A 90 12.85 23.23 10.23
C LEU A 90 14.10 23.11 11.11
N ARG A 91 13.99 22.47 12.28
CA ARG A 91 15.15 22.22 13.15
C ARG A 91 16.16 21.30 12.46
N LEU A 92 15.69 20.20 11.88
CA LEU A 92 16.54 19.26 11.15
C LEU A 92 17.25 19.95 9.97
N ALA A 93 16.54 20.81 9.23
CA ALA A 93 17.11 21.55 8.10
C ALA A 93 18.12 22.64 8.48
N ASN A 94 18.19 23.05 9.75
CA ASN A 94 19.14 24.04 10.25
C ASN A 94 20.32 23.40 10.99
N GLU A 95 20.33 22.08 11.16
CA GLU A 95 21.40 21.31 11.81
C GLU A 95 22.31 20.59 10.78
N ASP A 96 21.92 20.57 9.50
CA ASP A 96 22.70 20.12 8.33
C ASP A 96 23.38 21.31 7.61
#